data_AF-A0A534VX80-F1
#
_entry.id   AF-A0A534VX80-F1
#
_cell.length_a   1.000
_cell.length_b   1.000
_cell.length_c   1.000
_cell.angle_alpha   90.00
_cell.angle_beta   90.00
_cell.angle_gamma   90.00
#
_symmetry.space_group_name_H-M   'P 1'
#
loop_
_entity.id
_entity.type
_entity.pdbx_description
1 polymer ?
#
loop_
_entity_poly.entity_id
_entity_poly.type
_entity_poly.pdbx_seq_one_letter_code
_entity_poly.pdbx_strand_id
1 'polypeptide(L)' 'MARNVTLLDLVNAVSEQARSEAEVIATVVYLVNSGRVRLCGIFKGARIDLRTPAAGRAAA' A
#
# COMPACT_ATOMS: atom_id res chain seq x y z
N MET A 1 7.24 19.11 -7.04
CA MET A 1 5.77 18.88 -7.01
C MET A 1 5.52 17.44 -6.58
N ALA A 2 4.69 17.21 -5.57
CA ALA A 2 4.25 15.86 -5.22
C ALA A 2 3.11 15.44 -6.16
N ARG A 3 3.19 14.24 -6.74
CA ARG A 3 2.16 13.69 -7.63
C ARG A 3 1.12 12.98 -6.76
N ASN A 4 -0.12 13.44 -6.78
CA ASN A 4 -1.23 12.77 -6.13
C ASN A 4 -1.77 11.71 -7.08
N VAL A 5 -1.75 10.45 -6.65
CA VAL A 5 -2.29 9.30 -7.38
C VAL A 5 -3.12 8.45 -6.43
N THR A 6 -3.98 7.60 -6.96
CA THR A 6 -4.72 6.65 -6.12
C THR A 6 -3.80 5.50 -5.71
N LEU A 7 -4.17 4.79 -4.64
CA LEU A 7 -3.47 3.57 -4.23
C LEU A 7 -3.56 2.49 -5.32
N LEU A 8 -4.67 2.47 -6.07
CA LEU A 8 -4.83 1.58 -7.23
C LEU A 8 -3.85 1.90 -8.35
N ASP A 9 -3.64 3.17 -8.69
CA ASP A 9 -2.66 3.58 -9.71
C ASP A 9 -1.24 3.18 -9.30
N LEU A 10 -0.92 3.34 -8.00
CA LEU A 10 0.37 2.91 -7.46
C LEU A 10 0.55 1.39 -7.57
N VAL A 11 -0.47 0.62 -7.20
CA VAL A 11 -0.45 -0.85 -7.28
C VAL A 11 -0.28 -1.28 -8.74
N ASN A 12 -1.04 -0.72 -9.68
CA ASN A 12 -0.93 -1.04 -11.10
C ASN A 12 0.48 -0.74 -11.64
N ALA A 13 1.05 0.42 -11.33
CA ALA A 13 2.40 0.78 -11.77
C ALA A 13 3.48 -0.17 -11.23
N VAL A 14 3.32 -0.65 -9.99
CA VAL A 14 4.24 -1.63 -9.39
C VAL A 14 4.04 -3.02 -10.02
N SER A 15 2.80 -3.41 -10.28
CA SER A 15 2.45 -4.69 -10.91
C SER A 15 3.03 -4.85 -12.32
N GLU A 16 3.21 -3.76 -13.07
CA GLU A 16 3.88 -3.81 -14.38
C GLU A 16 5.34 -4.26 -14.32
N GLN A 17 5.99 -4.14 -13.15
CA GLN A 17 7.42 -4.42 -12.95
C GLN A 17 7.67 -5.64 -12.05
N ALA A 18 6.72 -5.95 -11.17
CA ALA A 18 6.79 -7.07 -10.24
C ALA A 18 6.47 -8.41 -10.92
N ARG A 19 7.07 -9.48 -10.42
CA ARG A 19 6.90 -10.86 -10.93
C ARG A 19 5.87 -11.66 -10.14
N SER A 20 5.37 -11.11 -9.04
CA SER A 20 4.39 -11.76 -8.16
C SER A 20 3.59 -10.76 -7.34
N GLU A 21 2.39 -11.14 -6.89
CA GLU A 21 1.57 -10.32 -5.98
C GLU A 21 2.29 -10.04 -4.66
N ALA A 22 3.06 -11.00 -4.14
CA ALA A 22 3.87 -10.81 -2.93
C ALA A 22 4.91 -9.69 -3.11
N GLU A 23 5.54 -9.62 -4.28
CA GLU A 23 6.50 -8.57 -4.62
C GLU A 23 5.81 -7.21 -4.79
N VAL A 24 4.60 -7.17 -5.38
CA VAL A 24 3.78 -5.95 -5.45
C VAL A 24 3.49 -5.42 -4.05
N ILE A 25 2.97 -6.28 -3.17
CA ILE A 25 2.62 -5.92 -1.80
C ILE A 25 3.86 -5.43 -1.04
N ALA A 26 4.96 -6.19 -1.10
CA ALA A 26 6.21 -5.83 -0.41
C ALA A 26 6.73 -4.46 -0.88
N THR A 27 6.68 -4.19 -2.19
CA THR A 27 7.14 -2.93 -2.77
C THR A 27 6.25 -1.76 -2.36
N VAL A 28 4.93 -1.90 -2.43
CA VAL A 28 3.97 -0.86 -2.01
C VAL A 28 4.14 -0.55 -0.52
N VAL A 29 4.24 -1.59 0.32
CA VAL A 29 4.46 -1.44 1.77
C VAL A 29 5.79 -0.73 2.04
N TYR A 30 6.86 -1.10 1.34
CA TYR A 30 8.14 -0.43 1.47
C TYR A 30 8.05 1.05 1.11
N LEU A 31 7.41 1.40 -0.02
CA LEU A 31 7.27 2.78 -0.48
C LEU A 31 6.50 3.66 0.54
N VAL A 32 5.43 3.13 1.13
CA VAL A 32 4.65 3.82 2.15
C VAL A 32 5.43 3.95 3.45
N ASN A 33 5.99 2.84 3.94
CA ASN A 33 6.67 2.82 5.24
C ASN A 33 7.99 3.60 5.22
N SER A 34 8.67 3.68 4.08
CA SER A 34 9.86 4.51 3.90
C SER A 34 9.54 5.99 3.71
N GLY A 35 8.25 6.37 3.59
CA GLY A 35 7.82 7.75 3.36
C GLY A 35 8.06 8.27 1.94
N ARG A 36 8.41 7.40 0.99
CA ARG A 36 8.51 7.74 -0.45
C ARG A 36 7.12 8.00 -1.04
N VAL A 37 6.15 7.24 -0.56
CA VAL A 37 4.72 7.49 -0.75
C VAL A 37 4.15 7.89 0.60
N ARG A 38 3.31 8.92 0.59
CA ARG A 38 2.54 9.34 1.77
C ARG A 38 1.07 9.14 1.47
N LEU A 39 0.40 8.41 2.34
CA LEU A 39 -1.05 8.33 2.32
C LEU A 39 -1.65 9.71 2.68
N CYS A 40 -2.80 10.00 2.09
CA CYS A 40 -3.52 11.26 2.24
C CYS A 40 -4.92 11.03 2.82
N GLY A 41 -5.61 12.10 3.22
CA GLY A 41 -6.97 12.02 3.79
C GLY A 41 -7.00 11.34 5.15
N ILE A 42 -7.94 10.41 5.34
CA ILE A 42 -8.15 9.68 6.61
C ILE A 42 -6.91 8.85 7.01
N PHE A 43 -6.14 8.38 6.03
CA PHE A 43 -4.96 7.56 6.26
C PHE A 43 -3.66 8.38 6.34
N LYS A 44 -3.76 9.71 6.46
CA LYS A 44 -2.58 10.59 6.48
C LYS A 44 -1.62 10.19 7.60
N GLY A 45 -0.38 9.87 7.22
CA GLY A 45 0.67 9.46 8.17
C GLY A 45 0.57 8.00 8.63
N ALA A 46 -0.42 7.24 8.17
CA ALA A 46 -0.50 5.82 8.45
C ALA A 46 0.62 5.04 7.74
N ARG A 47 1.02 3.93 8.38
CA ARG A 47 1.93 2.92 7.83
C ARG A 47 1.15 1.64 7.59
N ILE A 48 1.67 0.78 6.71
CA ILE A 48 1.06 -0.52 6.44
C ILE A 48 1.78 -1.56 7.29
N ASP A 49 1.03 -2.24 8.15
CA ASP A 49 1.50 -3.40 8.91
C ASP A 49 0.95 -4.68 8.28
N LEU A 50 1.86 -5.53 7.79
CA LEU A 50 1.52 -6.83 7.18
C LEU A 50 1.30 -7.94 8.21
N ARG A 51 1.62 -7.70 9.50
CA ARG A 51 1.47 -8.70 10.56
C ARG A 51 0.06 -8.81 11.09
N THR A 52 -0.76 -7.78 10.86
CA THR A 52 -2.15 -7.74 11.30
C THR A 52 -3.03 -8.14 10.12
N PRO A 53 -3.51 -9.39 10.02
CA PRO A 53 -4.56 -9.71 9.07
C PRO A 53 -5.75 -8.81 9.40
N ALA A 54 -6.37 -8.22 8.37
CA ALA A 54 -7.62 -7.47 8.55
C ALA A 54 -8.56 -8.37 9.35
N ALA A 55 -9.02 -7.90 10.50
CA ALA A 55 -9.97 -8.61 11.33
C ALA A 55 -11.24 -8.79 10.49
N GLY A 56 -11.30 -9.90 9.74
CA GLY A 56 -12.49 -10.35 9.06
C GLY A 56 -13.54 -10.47 10.14
N ARG A 57 -14.54 -9.59 10.10
CA ARG A 57 -15.71 -9.72 10.95
C ARG A 57 -16.46 -10.96 10.46
N ALA A 58 -16.03 -12.13 10.91
CA ALA A 58 -16.87 -13.31 10.97
C ALA A 58 -17.93 -13.00 12.04
N ALA A 59 -19.08 -12.50 11.58
CA ALA A 59 -20.27 -12.45 12.41
C ALA A 59 -20.77 -13.89 12.60
N ALA A 60 -20.89 -14.27 13.87
CA ALA A 60 -21.52 -15.49 14.37
C ALA A 60 -23.04 -15.46 14.15
#